data_AF-A0A2N5IW95-F1
#
_entry.id   AF-A0A2N5IW95-F1
#
_cell.length_a   1.000
_cell.length_b   1.000
_cell.length_c   1.000
_cell.angle_alpha   90.00
_cell.angle_beta   90.00
_cell.angle_gamma   90.00
#
_symmetry.space_group_name_H-M   'P 1'
#
loop_
_entity.id
_entity.type
_entity.pdbx_description
1 polymer ?
#
loop_
_entity_poly.entity_id
_entity_poly.type
_entity_poly.pdbx_seq_one_letter_code
_entity_poly.pdbx_strand_id
1 'polypeptide(L)'
;MADTVRVIFEFPDEEAAHAWLDALALLGSGTPTPLIDGATVTGTKRNGPQLAKWLTANPGWHRVATPANRAAALKAAYKINRGDRRGFESGEFEARARLADGAWIVEARLIPKRRRAATPEGMSPLFGE
;
A
#
# COMPACT_ATOMS: atom_id res chain seq x y z
N MET A 1 -18.85 24.08 -19.19
CA MET A 1 -18.77 23.42 -17.87
C MET A 1 -19.54 22.13 -18.00
N ALA A 2 -18.95 20.98 -17.68
CA ALA A 2 -19.68 19.71 -17.74
C ALA A 2 -20.39 19.52 -16.39
N ASP A 3 -21.71 19.56 -16.41
CA ASP A 3 -22.50 19.28 -15.22
C ASP A 3 -22.33 17.81 -14.84
N THR A 4 -21.92 17.57 -13.60
CA THR A 4 -21.71 16.22 -13.08
C THR A 4 -22.92 15.82 -12.24
N VAL A 5 -23.59 14.73 -12.63
CA VAL A 5 -24.72 14.16 -11.90
C VAL A 5 -24.25 12.90 -11.18
N ARG A 6 -24.54 12.80 -9.89
CA ARG A 6 -24.30 11.58 -9.09
C ARG A 6 -25.60 10.78 -8.99
N VAL A 7 -25.55 9.52 -9.39
CA VAL A 7 -26.65 8.56 -9.25
C VAL A 7 -26.21 7.46 -8.29
N ILE A 8 -27.07 7.11 -7.33
CA ILE A 8 -26.83 6.06 -6.34
C ILE A 8 -27.83 4.93 -6.61
N PHE A 9 -27.33 3.70 -6.63
CA PHE A 9 -28.14 2.49 -6.77
C PHE A 9 -28.00 1.67 -5.48
N GLU A 10 -29.13 1.25 -4.92
CA GLU A 10 -29.17 0.35 -3.76
C GLU A 10 -29.45 -1.08 -4.24
N PHE A 11 -28.71 -2.03 -3.71
CA PHE A 11 -28.84 -3.45 -4.02
C PHE A 11 -29.13 -4.23 -2.74
N PRO A 12 -29.86 -5.36 -2.83
CA PRO A 12 -30.17 -6.19 -1.67
C PRO A 12 -28.92 -6.82 -1.04
N ASP A 13 -27.88 -7.06 -1.84
CA ASP A 13 -26.62 -7.65 -1.42
C ASP A 13 -25.48 -7.29 -2.40
N GLU A 14 -24.25 -7.67 -2.03
CA GLU A 14 -23.03 -7.41 -2.80
C GLU A 14 -22.98 -8.19 -4.12
N GLU A 15 -23.61 -9.36 -4.19
CA GLU A 15 -23.64 -10.20 -5.40
C GLU A 15 -24.50 -9.54 -6.49
N ALA A 16 -25.66 -9.01 -6.11
CA ALA A 16 -26.53 -8.23 -6.99
C ALA A 16 -25.84 -6.97 -7.51
N ALA A 17 -25.05 -6.28 -6.68
CA ALA A 17 -24.27 -5.12 -7.09
C ALA A 17 -23.20 -5.49 -8.14
N HIS A 18 -22.49 -6.61 -7.95
CA HIS A 18 -21.49 -7.09 -8.91
C HIS A 18 -22.11 -7.54 -10.23
N ALA A 19 -23.20 -8.30 -10.18
CA ALA A 19 -23.92 -8.74 -11.39
C ALA A 19 -24.40 -7.56 -12.24
N TRP A 20 -24.82 -6.47 -11.59
CA TRP A 20 -25.20 -5.23 -12.28
C TRP A 20 -24.01 -4.52 -12.95
N LEU A 21 -22.84 -4.50 -12.30
CA LEU A 21 -21.62 -3.93 -12.88
C LEU A 21 -21.13 -4.74 -14.09
N ASP A 22 -21.19 -6.06 -14.02
CA ASP A 22 -20.86 -6.93 -15.15
C ASP A 22 -21.81 -6.71 -16.33
N ALA A 23 -23.11 -6.57 -16.06
CA ALA A 23 -24.09 -6.23 -17.09
C ALA A 23 -23.81 -4.86 -17.74
N LEU A 24 -23.38 -3.86 -16.96
CA LEU A 24 -22.97 -2.56 -17.51
C LEU A 24 -21.70 -2.65 -18.37
N ALA A 25 -20.72 -3.46 -17.98
CA ALA A 25 -19.50 -3.66 -18.76
C ALA A 25 -19.81 -4.26 -20.15
N LEU A 26 -20.82 -5.11 -20.25
CA LEU A 26 -21.29 -5.68 -21.52
C LEU A 26 -22.00 -4.66 -22.43
N LEU A 27 -22.53 -3.57 -21.87
CA LEU A 27 -23.26 -2.53 -22.62
C LEU A 27 -22.34 -1.48 -23.25
N GLY A 28 -21.01 -1.63 -23.15
CA GLY A 28 -20.02 -0.89 -23.94
C GLY A 28 -19.97 0.63 -23.72
N SER A 29 -20.73 1.16 -22.76
CA SER A 29 -20.70 2.56 -22.35
C SER A 29 -19.84 2.67 -21.11
N GLY A 30 -18.89 3.61 -21.12
CA GLY A 30 -17.85 3.78 -20.11
C GLY A 30 -18.36 3.45 -18.71
N THR A 31 -17.93 2.30 -18.19
CA THR A 31 -18.47 1.73 -16.96
C THR A 31 -18.29 2.76 -15.85
N PRO A 32 -19.38 3.27 -15.25
CA PRO A 32 -19.27 4.21 -14.15
C PRO A 32 -18.42 3.54 -13.07
N THR A 33 -17.37 4.22 -12.61
CA THR A 33 -16.47 3.66 -11.60
C THR A 33 -17.29 3.34 -10.34
N PRO A 34 -17.44 2.06 -9.97
CA PRO A 34 -18.25 1.71 -8.82
C PRO A 34 -17.59 2.23 -7.56
N LEU A 35 -18.33 3.02 -6.79
CA LEU A 35 -17.96 3.43 -5.44
C LEU A 35 -18.75 2.56 -4.47
N ILE A 36 -18.34 1.29 -4.34
CA ILE A 36 -18.92 0.37 -3.37
C ILE A 36 -18.40 0.77 -1.99
N ASP A 37 -19.29 1.08 -1.05
CA ASP A 37 -18.91 1.24 0.35
C ASP A 37 -18.42 -0.12 0.88
N GLY A 38 -17.13 -0.20 1.17
CA GLY A 38 -16.47 -1.45 1.58
C GLY A 38 -15.61 -2.10 0.49
N ALA A 39 -15.73 -1.71 -0.80
CA ALA A 39 -14.69 -2.05 -1.76
C ALA A 39 -13.41 -1.38 -1.29
N THR A 40 -12.44 -2.21 -0.92
CA THR A 40 -11.11 -1.74 -0.61
C THR A 40 -10.56 -1.15 -1.91
N VAL A 41 -10.72 0.16 -2.09
CA VAL A 41 -10.04 0.90 -3.16
C VAL A 41 -8.56 0.62 -2.93
N THR A 42 -7.98 -0.30 -3.70
CA THR A 42 -6.57 -0.72 -3.68
C THR A 42 -5.69 0.38 -4.26
N GLY A 43 -5.88 1.58 -3.74
CA GLY A 43 -5.43 2.84 -4.30
C GLY A 43 -5.83 4.04 -3.45
N THR A 44 -6.13 3.87 -2.15
CA THR A 44 -6.13 5.02 -1.25
C THR A 44 -4.74 5.64 -1.35
N LYS A 45 -4.66 6.80 -2.01
CA LYS A 45 -3.45 7.61 -2.13
C LYS A 45 -3.19 8.18 -0.73
N ARG A 46 -2.71 7.31 0.18
CA ARG A 46 -2.42 7.67 1.56
C ARG A 46 -1.38 8.79 1.50
N ASN A 47 -1.71 9.93 2.12
CA ASN A 47 -0.75 11.00 2.31
C ASN A 47 0.49 10.43 3.00
N GLY A 48 1.67 10.92 2.63
CA GLY A 48 2.94 10.34 3.08
C GLY A 48 3.01 10.00 4.58
N PRO A 49 2.57 10.88 5.50
CA PRO A 49 2.49 10.60 6.94
C PRO A 49 1.53 9.45 7.32
N GLN A 50 0.36 9.37 6.69
CA GLN A 50 -0.61 8.30 6.97
C GLN A 50 -0.10 6.96 6.47
N LEU A 51 0.59 6.94 5.32
CA LEU A 51 1.21 5.74 4.79
C LEU A 51 2.30 5.22 5.73
N ALA A 52 3.17 6.09 6.22
CA ALA A 52 4.22 5.71 7.16
C ALA A 52 3.64 5.13 8.46
N LYS A 53 2.64 5.80 9.06
CA LYS A 53 1.93 5.30 10.24
C LYS A 53 1.32 3.91 10.00
N TRP A 54 0.71 3.69 8.83
CA TRP A 54 0.14 2.41 8.47
C TRP A 54 1.20 1.32 8.31
N LEU A 55 2.34 1.63 7.67
CA LEU A 55 3.46 0.68 7.51
C LEU A 55 4.09 0.30 8.86
N THR A 56 4.08 1.18 9.86
CA THR A 56 4.50 0.84 11.22
C THR A 56 3.57 -0.20 11.86
N ALA A 57 2.26 -0.09 11.62
CA ALA A 57 1.26 -1.02 12.15
C ALA A 57 1.14 -2.33 11.36
N ASN A 58 1.61 -2.37 10.12
CA ASN A 58 1.47 -3.50 9.21
C ASN A 58 2.86 -3.97 8.76
N PRO A 59 3.50 -4.90 9.51
CA PRO A 59 4.82 -5.40 9.16
C PRO A 59 4.78 -6.15 7.82
N GLY A 60 5.92 -6.19 7.13
CA GLY A 60 6.07 -6.87 5.83
C GLY A 60 6.06 -5.91 4.64
N TRP A 61 6.28 -6.48 3.45
CA TRP A 61 6.29 -5.72 2.20
C TRP A 61 4.87 -5.45 1.73
N HIS A 62 4.57 -4.17 1.48
CA HIS A 62 3.26 -3.74 1.02
C HIS A 62 3.38 -2.88 -0.23
N ARG A 63 2.52 -3.11 -1.23
CA ARG A 63 2.41 -2.25 -2.40
C ARG A 63 1.87 -0.87 -1.99
N VAL A 64 2.65 0.17 -2.27
CA VAL A 64 2.33 1.55 -1.89
C VAL A 64 2.11 2.48 -3.09
N ALA A 65 2.53 2.08 -4.29
CA ALA A 65 2.27 2.83 -5.52
C ALA A 65 2.31 1.92 -6.76
N THR A 66 1.67 2.40 -7.83
CA THR A 66 1.70 1.81 -9.19
C THR A 66 2.12 2.89 -10.19
N PRO A 67 3.43 3.13 -10.35
CA PRO A 67 3.93 4.19 -11.22
C PRO A 67 3.75 3.83 -12.71
N ALA A 68 3.62 4.85 -13.56
CA ALA A 68 3.43 4.65 -15.00
C ALA A 68 4.62 4.00 -15.72
N ASN A 69 5.83 4.07 -15.15
CA ASN A 69 7.04 3.51 -15.76
C ASN A 69 8.13 3.20 -14.72
N ARG A 70 9.19 2.52 -15.18
CA ARG A 70 10.35 2.14 -14.37
C ARG A 70 11.00 3.32 -13.67
N ALA A 71 11.23 4.42 -14.39
CA ALA A 71 11.93 5.59 -13.85
C ALA A 71 11.14 6.23 -12.68
N ALA A 72 9.81 6.32 -12.82
CA ALA A 72 8.94 6.82 -11.76
C ALA A 72 8.96 5.88 -10.54
N ALA A 73 8.99 4.56 -10.75
CA ALA A 73 9.08 3.58 -9.66
C ALA A 73 10.41 3.65 -8.90
N LEU A 74 11.53 3.72 -9.63
CA LEU A 74 12.85 3.88 -9.02
C LEU A 74 12.95 5.19 -8.24
N LYS A 75 12.47 6.30 -8.81
CA LYS A 75 12.47 7.61 -8.13
C LYS A 75 11.60 7.60 -6.87
N ALA A 76 10.45 6.95 -6.91
CA ALA A 76 9.55 6.84 -5.75
C ALA A 76 10.17 5.98 -4.63
N ALA A 77 10.77 4.83 -4.96
CA ALA A 77 11.50 4.02 -4.00
C ALA A 77 12.70 4.77 -3.41
N TYR A 78 13.49 5.44 -4.26
CA TYR A 78 14.62 6.27 -3.84
C TYR A 78 14.23 7.34 -2.82
N LYS A 79 13.14 8.08 -3.06
CA LYS A 79 12.67 9.12 -2.13
C LYS A 79 12.22 8.57 -0.78
N ILE A 80 11.63 7.37 -0.75
CA ILE A 80 11.27 6.72 0.52
C ILE A 80 12.52 6.30 1.27
N ASN A 81 13.47 5.65 0.59
CA ASN A 81 14.73 5.18 1.20
C ASN A 81 15.59 6.33 1.76
N ARG A 82 15.52 7.51 1.13
CA ARG A 82 16.23 8.72 1.58
C ARG A 82 15.51 9.51 2.66
N GLY A 83 14.24 9.21 2.93
CA GLY A 83 13.38 10.05 3.78
C GLY A 83 12.99 11.40 3.16
N ASP A 84 13.23 11.62 1.86
CA ASP A 84 12.83 12.84 1.14
C ASP A 84 11.30 12.94 0.96
N ARG A 85 10.57 11.84 1.21
CA ARG A 85 9.12 11.79 1.13
C ARG A 85 8.52 12.10 2.50
N ARG A 86 7.58 13.06 2.53
CA ARG A 86 6.85 13.42 3.76
C ARG A 86 6.34 12.18 4.49
N GLY A 87 6.58 12.06 5.79
CA GLY A 87 6.25 10.89 6.62
C GLY A 87 7.33 9.81 6.71
N PHE A 88 8.37 9.84 5.87
CA PHE A 88 9.46 8.86 5.84
C PHE A 88 10.79 9.44 6.36
N GLU A 89 10.78 10.63 6.94
CA GLU A 89 11.96 11.39 7.35
C GLU A 89 12.80 10.66 8.41
N SER A 90 12.22 9.70 9.13
CA SER A 90 12.92 8.91 10.14
C SER A 90 13.97 7.95 9.57
N GLY A 91 13.92 7.64 8.27
CA GLY A 91 14.81 6.65 7.66
C GLY A 91 14.58 5.20 8.11
N GLU A 92 13.52 4.93 8.88
CA GLU A 92 13.18 3.59 9.38
C GLU A 92 12.44 2.73 8.35
N PHE A 93 12.32 3.19 7.10
CA PHE A 93 11.57 2.50 6.05
C PHE A 93 12.48 2.13 4.89
N GLU A 94 12.16 1.00 4.26
CA GLU A 94 12.79 0.60 3.00
C GLU A 94 11.71 0.39 1.94
N ALA A 95 12.06 0.72 0.70
CA ALA A 95 11.23 0.61 -0.47
C ALA A 95 12.00 0.04 -1.66
N ARG A 96 11.30 -0.73 -2.48
CA ARG A 96 11.82 -1.32 -3.71
C ARG A 96 10.86 -1.13 -4.88
N ALA A 97 11.42 -0.94 -6.07
CA ALA A 97 10.68 -0.99 -7.32
C ALA A 97 10.72 -2.41 -7.88
N ARG A 98 9.58 -2.95 -8.28
CA ARG A 98 9.45 -4.29 -8.86
C ARG A 98 8.54 -4.25 -10.09
N LEU A 99 8.82 -5.10 -11.07
CA LEU A 99 7.87 -5.41 -12.15
C LEU A 99 6.99 -6.59 -11.69
N ALA A 100 5.69 -6.37 -11.63
CA ALA A 100 4.69 -7.37 -11.24
C ALA A 100 3.49 -7.25 -12.19
N ASP A 101 3.04 -8.36 -12.76
CA ASP A 101 1.88 -8.44 -13.65
C ASP A 101 1.94 -7.42 -14.81
N GLY A 102 3.12 -7.24 -15.39
CA GLY A 102 3.36 -6.30 -16.48
C GLY A 102 3.41 -4.82 -16.07
N ALA A 103 3.19 -4.50 -14.79
CA ALA A 103 3.21 -3.14 -14.27
C ALA A 103 4.38 -2.91 -13.30
N TRP A 104 4.94 -1.69 -13.32
CA TRP A 104 5.87 -1.28 -12.28
C TRP A 104 5.11 -0.95 -11.00
N ILE A 105 5.58 -1.51 -9.89
CA ILE A 105 5.05 -1.26 -8.55
C ILE A 105 6.17 -0.76 -7.63
N VAL A 106 5.76 -0.05 -6.58
CA VAL A 106 6.64 0.24 -5.45
C VAL A 106 6.09 -0.47 -4.24
N GLU A 107 6.93 -1.26 -3.60
CA GLU A 107 6.65 -1.85 -2.31
C GLU A 107 7.47 -1.14 -1.23
N ALA A 108 6.92 -0.97 -0.05
CA ALA A 108 7.63 -0.42 1.09
C ALA A 108 7.31 -1.21 2.36
N ARG A 109 8.21 -1.14 3.35
CA ARG A 109 8.02 -1.69 4.69
C ARG A 109 8.77 -0.88 5.73
N LEU A 110 8.37 -1.03 6.99
CA LEU A 110 9.23 -0.67 8.12
C LEU A 110 10.43 -1.64 8.16
N ILE A 111 11.64 -1.09 8.31
CA ILE A 111 12.86 -1.87 8.50
C ILE A 111 12.70 -2.65 9.82
N PRO A 112 12.73 -3.99 9.79
CA PRO A 112 12.63 -4.77 11.01
C PRO A 112 13.78 -4.41 11.94
N LYS A 113 13.48 -3.89 13.14
CA LYS A 113 14.49 -3.76 14.18
C LYS A 113 14.98 -5.17 14.48
N ARG A 114 16.27 -5.45 14.28
CA ARG A 114 16.90 -6.67 14.81
C ARG A 114 16.51 -6.72 16.28
N ARG A 115 15.75 -7.73 16.71
CA ARG A 115 15.64 -8.04 18.13
C ARG A 115 17.08 -8.14 18.60
N ARG A 116 17.53 -7.25 19.49
CA ARG A 116 18.71 -7.54 20.29
C ARG A 116 18.40 -8.90 20.90
N ALA A 117 19.20 -9.93 20.58
CA ALA A 117 19.19 -11.12 21.39
C ALA A 117 19.29 -10.62 22.83
N ALA A 118 18.36 -11.04 23.69
CA ALA A 118 18.50 -10.77 25.10
C ALA A 118 19.91 -11.22 25.46
N THR A 119 20.76 -10.28 25.90
CA THR A 119 21.99 -10.64 26.59
C THR A 119 21.54 -11.63 27.67
N PRO A 120 22.09 -12.85 27.72
CA PRO A 120 21.80 -13.74 28.83
C PRO A 120 22.48 -13.14 30.07
N GLU A 121 21.84 -12.14 30.68
CA GLU A 121 22.07 -11.76 32.05
C GLU A 121 21.64 -12.95 32.90
N GLY A 122 22.58 -13.85 33.20
CA GLY A 122 22.28 -14.99 34.08
C GLY A 122 23.10 -16.25 33.91
N MET A 123 24.19 -16.29 33.15
CA MET A 123 25.17 -17.38 33.29
C MET A 123 26.43 -16.87 33.96
N SER A 124 26.47 -17.00 35.29
CA SER A 124 27.74 -17.08 36.00
C SER A 124 28.59 -18.19 35.38
N PRO A 125 29.89 -17.96 35.11
CA PRO A 125 30.75 -19.01 34.59
C PRO A 125 30.80 -20.17 35.61
N LEU A 126 30.54 -21.39 35.13
CA LEU A 126 30.59 -22.64 35.92
C LEU A 126 32.02 -23.15 36.14
N PHE A 127 33.04 -22.41 35.70
CA PHE A 127 34.43 -22.75 35.91
C PHE A 127 35.15 -21.53 36.46
N GLY A 128 35.47 -21.61 37.75
CA GLY A 128 36.52 -20.81 38.36
C GLY A 128 37.86 -21.52 38.17
N GLU A 129 38.91 -20.71 37.96
CA GLU A 129 40.24 -20.87 38.54
C GLU A 129 40.75 -19.48 38.92
#